data_AF-A0A1B6CVM7-F1
#
_entry.id   AF-A0A1B6CVM7-F1
#
_cell.length_a   1.000
_cell.length_b   1.000
_cell.length_c   1.000
_cell.angle_alpha   90.00
_cell.angle_beta   90.00
_cell.angle_gamma   90.00
#
_symmetry.space_group_name_H-M   'P 1'
#
loop_
_entity.id
_entity.type
_entity.pdbx_description
1 polymer ?
#
loop_
_entity_poly.entity_id
_entity_poly.type
_entity_poly.pdbx_seq_one_letter_code
_entity_poly.pdbx_strand_id
1 'polypeptide(L)'
;FINYIKYLLYWKEPEYAKYLKYPMCLYFLDLLQYEHFRREIVNSQCAKFIDDQQVLLWQHYTRRRMRLFQNQADATGQANSTGPILPTANINNVSNGTGQQTLKTPSVQ
;
A
#
# COMPACT_ATOMS: atom_id res chain seq x y z
N PHE A 1 -4.39 -18.86 -31.57
CA PHE A 1 -4.26 -18.20 -30.25
C PHE A 1 -3.03 -18.69 -29.46
N ILE A 2 -2.89 -20.00 -29.17
CA ILE A 2 -1.76 -20.51 -28.36
C ILE A 2 -0.37 -20.17 -28.88
N ASN A 3 -0.17 -20.20 -30.20
CA ASN A 3 1.10 -19.82 -30.80
C ASN A 3 1.49 -18.36 -30.50
N TYR A 4 0.50 -17.47 -30.33
CA TYR A 4 0.74 -16.08 -29.94
C TYR A 4 1.13 -15.96 -28.47
N ILE A 5 0.51 -16.74 -27.56
CA ILE A 5 0.91 -16.76 -26.15
C ILE A 5 2.33 -17.31 -25.99
N LYS A 6 2.68 -18.35 -26.75
CA LYS A 6 4.05 -18.86 -26.79
C LYS A 6 5.04 -17.80 -27.26
N TYR A 7 4.68 -17.03 -28.30
CA TYR A 7 5.51 -15.92 -28.75
C TYR A 7 5.71 -14.89 -27.63
N LEU A 8 4.66 -14.52 -26.90
CA LEU A 8 4.77 -13.55 -25.80
C LEU A 8 5.71 -13.96 -24.65
N LEU A 9 6.19 -15.20 -24.57
CA LEU A 9 7.13 -15.61 -23.53
C LEU A 9 8.49 -14.89 -23.59
N TYR A 10 8.88 -14.30 -24.72
CA TYR A 10 10.12 -13.51 -24.79
C TYR A 10 10.09 -12.31 -23.82
N TRP A 11 8.91 -11.81 -23.43
CA TRP A 11 8.76 -10.75 -22.44
C TRP A 11 9.33 -11.11 -21.06
N LYS A 12 9.56 -12.40 -20.78
CA LYS A 12 10.21 -12.87 -19.55
C LYS A 12 11.72 -12.64 -19.56
N GLU A 13 12.34 -12.48 -20.73
CA GLU A 13 13.77 -12.21 -20.81
C GLU A 13 14.07 -10.84 -20.19
N PRO A 14 15.16 -10.70 -19.42
CA PRO A 14 15.45 -9.48 -18.66
C PRO A 14 15.62 -8.24 -19.57
N GLU A 15 16.04 -8.47 -20.82
CA GLU A 15 16.20 -7.42 -21.83
C GLU A 15 14.89 -6.68 -22.14
N TYR A 16 13.77 -7.41 -22.14
CA TYR A 16 12.43 -6.89 -22.43
C TYR A 16 11.61 -6.65 -21.17
N ALA A 17 11.80 -7.46 -20.12
CA ALA A 17 11.04 -7.39 -18.88
C ALA A 17 11.13 -6.01 -18.21
N LYS A 18 12.25 -5.29 -18.39
CA LYS A 18 12.45 -3.92 -17.86
C LYS A 18 11.43 -2.90 -18.37
N TYR A 19 10.79 -3.15 -19.51
CA TYR A 19 9.78 -2.26 -20.09
C TYR A 19 8.36 -2.54 -19.57
N LEU A 20 8.16 -3.60 -18.77
CA LEU A 20 6.86 -3.94 -18.21
C LEU A 20 6.54 -3.10 -16.98
N LYS A 21 5.49 -2.28 -17.09
CA LYS A 21 4.96 -1.51 -15.96
C LYS A 21 4.29 -2.39 -14.89
N TYR A 22 3.72 -3.52 -15.31
CA TYR A 22 2.93 -4.41 -14.44
C TYR A 22 3.53 -5.83 -14.44
N PRO A 23 4.47 -6.14 -13.52
CA PRO A 23 5.16 -7.42 -13.53
C PRO A 23 4.23 -8.63 -13.33
N MET A 24 3.06 -8.43 -12.70
CA MET A 24 2.05 -9.49 -12.50
C MET A 24 1.55 -10.12 -13.81
N CYS A 25 1.59 -9.40 -14.94
CA CYS A 25 1.14 -9.97 -16.20
C CYS A 25 1.96 -11.19 -16.65
N LEU A 26 3.24 -11.29 -16.28
CA LEU A 26 4.08 -12.44 -16.60
C LEU A 26 3.63 -13.70 -15.85
N TYR A 27 3.13 -13.54 -14.62
CA TYR A 27 2.55 -14.65 -13.88
C TYR A 27 1.29 -15.20 -14.57
N PHE A 28 0.41 -14.30 -15.03
CA PHE A 28 -0.76 -14.72 -15.81
C PHE A 28 -0.39 -15.31 -17.17
N LEU A 29 0.67 -14.81 -17.80
CA LEU A 29 1.19 -15.36 -19.05
C LEU A 29 1.61 -16.82 -18.89
N ASP A 30 2.27 -17.17 -17.79
CA ASP A 30 2.61 -18.57 -17.47
C ASP A 30 1.37 -19.41 -17.20
N LEU A 31 0.38 -18.87 -16.49
CA LEU A 31 -0.88 -19.58 -16.23
C LEU A 31 -1.66 -19.85 -17.51
N LEU A 32 -1.66 -18.92 -18.47
CA LEU A 32 -2.31 -19.08 -19.78
C LEU A 32 -1.71 -20.21 -20.63
N GLN A 33 -0.51 -20.70 -20.32
CA GLN A 33 0.06 -21.87 -20.99
C GLN A 33 -0.70 -23.15 -20.66
N TYR A 34 -1.30 -23.23 -19.46
CA TYR A 34 -2.09 -24.39 -19.05
C TYR A 34 -3.49 -24.34 -19.68
N GLU A 35 -3.88 -25.43 -20.33
CA GLU A 35 -5.19 -25.52 -20.96
C GLU A 35 -6.34 -25.43 -19.96
N HIS A 36 -6.18 -26.04 -18.78
CA HIS A 36 -7.17 -25.99 -17.71
C HIS A 36 -7.48 -24.55 -17.29
N PHE A 37 -6.44 -23.74 -17.06
CA PHE A 37 -6.60 -22.34 -16.69
C PHE A 37 -7.33 -21.54 -17.78
N ARG A 38 -7.02 -21.78 -19.07
CA ARG A 38 -7.70 -21.12 -20.19
C ARG A 38 -9.19 -21.46 -20.26
N ARG A 39 -9.59 -22.66 -19.89
CA ARG A 39 -11.01 -23.05 -19.83
C ARG A 39 -11.70 -22.42 -18.65
N GLU A 40 -11.07 -22.43 -17.47
CA GLU A 40 -11.65 -21.88 -16.24
C GLU A 40 -11.77 -20.36 -16.26
N ILE A 41 -10.84 -19.62 -16.87
CA ILE A 41 -10.89 -18.15 -16.85
C ILE A 41 -12.03 -17.56 -17.68
N VAL A 42 -12.65 -18.35 -18.56
CA VAL A 42 -13.88 -17.94 -19.28
C VAL A 42 -15.07 -17.89 -18.32
N ASN A 43 -15.02 -18.62 -17.20
CA ASN A 43 -16.04 -18.57 -16.15
C ASN A 43 -15.94 -17.23 -15.39
N SER A 44 -17.04 -16.47 -15.40
CA SER A 44 -17.13 -15.16 -14.76
C SER A 44 -16.85 -15.18 -13.25
N GLN A 45 -17.18 -16.28 -12.56
CA GLN A 45 -16.90 -16.43 -11.14
C GLN A 45 -15.40 -16.60 -10.87
N CYS A 46 -14.71 -17.36 -11.73
CA CYS A 46 -13.25 -17.53 -11.65
C CYS A 46 -12.53 -16.21 -11.92
N ALA A 47 -12.93 -15.51 -12.99
CA ALA A 47 -12.36 -14.20 -13.33
C ALA A 47 -12.57 -13.17 -12.21
N LYS A 48 -13.78 -13.12 -11.61
CA LYS A 48 -14.07 -12.23 -10.48
C LYS A 48 -13.20 -12.57 -9.26
N PHE A 49 -13.05 -13.85 -8.95
CA PHE A 49 -12.22 -14.28 -7.83
C PHE A 49 -10.76 -13.82 -8.00
N ILE A 50 -10.20 -13.96 -9.20
CA ILE A 50 -8.83 -13.50 -9.49
C ILE A 50 -8.70 -11.98 -9.30
N ASP A 51 -9.70 -11.21 -9.76
CA ASP A 51 -9.72 -9.76 -9.58
C ASP A 51 -9.81 -9.36 -8.10
N ASP A 52 -10.71 -10.00 -7.34
CA ASP A 52 -10.84 -9.78 -5.89
C ASP A 52 -9.52 -10.07 -5.15
N GLN A 53 -8.82 -11.17 -5.51
CA GLN A 53 -7.52 -11.50 -4.94
C GLN A 53 -6.45 -10.44 -5.28
N GLN A 54 -6.48 -9.90 -6.50
CA GLN A 54 -5.55 -8.88 -6.93
C GLN A 54 -5.77 -7.55 -6.19
N VAL A 55 -7.04 -7.15 -6.01
CA VAL A 55 -7.41 -5.97 -5.20
C VAL A 55 -6.98 -6.15 -3.76
N LEU A 56 -7.23 -7.32 -3.17
CA LEU A 56 -6.83 -7.64 -1.80
C LEU A 56 -5.31 -7.53 -1.60
N LEU A 57 -4.53 -8.11 -2.53
CA LEU A 57 -3.07 -8.01 -2.54
C LEU A 57 -2.62 -6.54 -2.55
N TRP A 58 -3.20 -5.72 -3.42
CA TRP A 58 -2.84 -4.30 -3.52
C TRP A 58 -3.18 -3.52 -2.25
N GLN A 59 -4.32 -3.78 -1.62
CA GLN A 59 -4.72 -3.14 -0.37
C GLN A 59 -3.74 -3.47 0.77
N HIS A 60 -3.40 -4.74 0.95
CA HIS A 60 -2.50 -5.16 2.02
C HIS A 60 -1.04 -4.78 1.76
N TYR A 61 -0.55 -5.02 0.54
CA TYR A 61 0.83 -4.70 0.16
C TYR A 61 1.10 -3.20 0.24
N THR A 62 0.22 -2.37 -0.31
CA THR A 62 0.39 -0.90 -0.28
C THR A 62 0.32 -0.39 1.16
N ARG A 63 -0.61 -0.87 1.99
CA ARG A 63 -0.75 -0.42 3.39
C ARG A 63 0.44 -0.86 4.26
N ARG A 64 0.98 -2.06 4.07
CA ARG A 64 2.19 -2.54 4.76
C ARG A 64 3.41 -1.72 4.34
N ARG A 65 3.56 -1.44 3.04
CA ARG A 65 4.67 -0.66 2.49
C ARG A 65 4.68 0.78 3.02
N MET A 66 3.51 1.45 3.06
CA MET A 66 3.40 2.83 3.59
C MET A 66 3.82 2.92 5.07
N ARG A 67 3.47 1.91 5.89
CA ARG A 67 3.90 1.85 7.31
C ARG A 67 5.40 1.69 7.46
N LEU A 68 6.05 0.91 6.61
CA LEU A 68 7.51 0.73 6.64
C LEU A 68 8.25 2.02 6.25
N PHE A 69 7.76 2.75 5.25
CA PHE A 69 8.32 4.05 4.87
C PHE A 69 8.10 5.12 5.97
N GLN A 70 6.93 5.17 6.60
CA GLN A 70 6.65 6.10 7.72
C GLN A 70 7.62 5.87 8.89
N ASN A 71 7.83 4.61 9.31
CA ASN A 71 8.76 4.29 10.39
C ASN A 71 10.21 4.72 10.08
N GLN A 72 10.65 4.71 8.81
CA GLN A 72 11.98 5.21 8.43
C GLN A 72 12.07 6.74 8.46
N ALA A 73 11.00 7.45 8.09
CA ALA A 73 10.93 8.91 8.20
C ALA A 73 10.95 9.38 9.66
N ASP A 74 10.21 8.70 10.54
CA ASP A 74 10.17 9.03 11.98
C ASP A 74 11.51 8.73 12.68
N ALA A 75 12.24 7.68 12.24
CA ALA A 75 13.57 7.34 12.76
C ALA A 75 14.67 8.34 12.34
N THR A 76 14.51 9.02 11.20
CA THR A 76 15.48 10.04 10.74
C THR A 76 15.17 11.44 11.28
N GLY A 77 13.97 11.68 11.82
CA GLY A 77 13.57 12.95 12.45
C GLY A 77 13.97 13.12 13.92
N GLN A 78 14.43 12.08 14.63
CA GLN A 78 14.80 12.16 16.05
C GLN A 78 16.31 12.36 16.32
N ALA A 79 17.15 12.54 15.29
CA ALA A 79 18.60 12.67 15.45
C ALA A 79 19.12 14.11 15.29
N ASN A 80 18.32 15.17 15.54
CA ASN A 80 18.83 16.54 15.47
C ASN A 80 18.13 17.55 16.40
N SER A 81 18.05 17.26 17.71
CA SER A 81 17.64 18.25 18.72
C SER A 81 18.59 18.27 19.93
N THR A 82 19.84 18.66 19.71
CA THR A 82 20.76 19.13 20.75
C THR A 82 21.50 20.37 20.24
N GLY A 83 20.81 21.51 20.21
CA GLY A 83 21.39 22.84 20.07
C GLY A 83 21.50 23.55 21.43
N PRO A 84 22.52 24.40 21.70
CA PRO A 84 22.76 24.96 23.02
C PRO A 84 21.65 25.90 23.48
N ILE A 85 21.24 25.75 24.73
CA ILE A 85 20.26 26.58 25.43
C ILE A 85 20.90 27.95 25.73
N LEU A 86 20.22 29.04 25.39
CA LEU A 86 20.51 30.38 25.93
C LEU A 86 19.28 30.88 26.71
N PRO A 87 19.43 31.38 27.95
CA PRO A 87 18.29 31.85 28.74
C PRO A 87 17.97 33.31 28.39
N THR A 88 16.73 33.56 27.98
CA THR A 88 16.16 34.91 28.00
C THR A 88 14.77 34.84 28.61
N ALA A 89 14.65 35.32 29.85
CA ALA A 89 13.40 35.84 30.43
C ALA A 89 13.07 37.18 29.71
N ASN A 90 11.85 37.70 29.56
CA ASN A 90 10.67 37.61 30.41
C ASN A 90 9.43 38.33 29.78
N ILE A 91 8.25 38.00 30.30
CA ILE A 91 7.10 38.89 30.66
C ILE A 91 6.06 39.37 29.61
N ASN A 92 4.78 39.25 30.02
CA ASN A 92 3.50 39.90 29.61
C ASN A 92 2.66 39.26 28.47
N ASN A 93 1.33 39.03 28.56
CA ASN A 93 0.29 39.37 29.55
C ASN A 93 -1.05 38.64 29.26
N VAL A 94 -1.81 38.34 30.32
CA VAL A 94 -3.29 38.37 30.46
C VAL A 94 -4.23 37.41 29.68
N SER A 95 -4.78 36.49 30.48
CA SER A 95 -6.19 36.16 30.73
C SER A 95 -7.19 35.92 29.58
N ASN A 96 -7.74 34.71 29.56
CA ASN A 96 -9.16 34.35 29.68
C ASN A 96 -9.22 32.82 29.57
N GLY A 97 -9.80 32.02 30.47
CA GLY A 97 -10.97 32.24 31.29
C GLY A 97 -11.89 31.03 31.05
N THR A 98 -11.95 30.13 32.04
CA THR A 98 -13.11 29.27 32.40
C THR A 98 -13.62 28.18 31.43
N GLY A 99 -13.68 26.94 31.91
CA GLY A 99 -14.59 25.90 31.40
C GLY A 99 -14.18 24.46 31.67
N GLN A 100 -14.26 23.99 32.91
CA GLN A 100 -14.20 22.56 33.25
C GLN A 100 -15.47 21.81 32.78
N GLN A 101 -15.31 20.50 32.57
CA GLN A 101 -16.19 19.34 32.90
C GLN A 101 -16.35 18.40 31.69
N THR A 102 -15.78 17.20 31.64
CA THR A 102 -15.98 15.98 32.45
C THR A 102 -17.40 15.37 32.41
N LEU A 103 -17.43 14.08 32.04
CA LEU A 103 -18.34 12.98 32.46
C LEU A 103 -19.61 12.63 31.64
N LYS A 104 -19.56 11.39 31.14
CA LYS A 104 -20.53 10.26 31.28
C LYS A 104 -21.74 10.15 30.33
N THR A 105 -21.73 9.05 29.56
CA THR A 105 -22.89 8.19 29.18
C THR A 105 -23.71 7.75 30.42
N PRO A 106 -24.99 7.28 30.35
CA PRO A 106 -25.58 6.40 29.29
C PRO A 106 -27.10 6.60 28.95
N SER A 107 -27.60 5.70 28.08
CA SER A 107 -28.93 5.06 28.07
C SER A 107 -30.12 5.59 27.23
N VAL A 108 -30.60 4.64 26.39
CA VAL A 108 -31.99 4.19 26.12
C VAL A 108 -32.97 5.12 25.40
N GLN A 109 -33.33 4.75 24.17
CA GLN A 109 -34.67 4.20 23.83
C GLN A 109 -34.53 3.10 22.79
#